data_AF-A0A7Y2D578-F1
#
_entry.id   AF-A0A7Y2D578-F1
#
_cell.length_a   1.000
_cell.length_b   1.000
_cell.length_c   1.000
_cell.angle_alpha   90.00
_cell.angle_beta   90.00
_cell.angle_gamma   90.00
#
_symmetry.space_group_name_H-M   'P 1'
#
loop_
_entity.id
_entity.type
_entity.pdbx_description
1 polymer ?
#
loop_
_entity_poly.entity_id
_entity_poly.type
_entity_poly.pdbx_seq_one_letter_code
_entity_poly.pdbx_strand_id
1 'polypeptide(L)' 'NFNMPAMGTMAEMNAATNLSTTSTPGEFKGSVDISMAGDWIAQITYEGDQTGKTTISVTAH' A
#
# COMPACT_ATOMS: atom_id res chain seq x y z
N ASN A 1 2.09 -0.73 -3.88
CA ASN A 1 3.22 -0.31 -3.00
C ASN A 1 2.67 0.57 -1.88
N PHE A 2 3.43 0.76 -0.80
CA PHE A 2 3.13 1.75 0.24
C PHE A 2 4.20 2.83 0.17
N ASN A 3 3.77 4.08 0.12
CA ASN A 3 4.65 5.24 0.01
C ASN A 3 4.34 6.23 1.13
N MET A 4 5.36 6.62 1.88
CA MET A 4 5.33 7.77 2.76
C MET A 4 5.88 8.96 1.97
N PRO A 5 5.07 10.02 1.76
CA PRO A 5 5.54 11.20 1.05
C PRO A 5 6.65 11.90 1.84
N ALA A 6 7.51 12.63 1.13
CA ALA A 6 8.55 13.43 1.76
C ALA A 6 7.93 14.45 2.74
N MET A 7 8.48 14.52 3.96
CA MET A 7 8.04 15.45 5.00
C MET A 7 9.22 16.32 5.46
N GLY A 8 9.21 17.59 5.06
CA GLY A 8 10.29 18.53 5.38
C GLY A 8 11.62 18.11 4.76
N THR A 9 12.60 17.78 5.60
CA THR A 9 13.93 17.30 5.18
C THR A 9 14.00 15.79 4.99
N MET A 10 12.95 15.04 5.36
CA MET A 10 12.89 13.59 5.15
C MET A 10 12.45 13.27 3.71
N ALA A 11 13.25 12.47 3.02
CA ALA A 11 12.95 12.00 1.66
C ALA A 11 11.73 11.06 1.66
N GLU A 12 11.17 10.81 0.47
CA GLU A 12 10.12 9.80 0.32
C GLU A 12 10.62 8.43 0.78
N MET A 13 9.72 7.63 1.34
CA MET A 13 10.03 6.26 1.75
C MET A 13 9.04 5.30 1.10
N ASN A 14 9.55 4.21 0.55
CA ASN A 14 8.73 3.14 0.01
C ASN A 14 8.90 1.89 0.89
N ALA A 15 7.79 1.32 1.33
CA ALA A 15 7.78 0.06 2.07
C ALA A 15 7.53 -1.10 1.12
N ALA A 16 8.23 -2.21 1.36
CA ALA A 16 7.98 -3.46 0.65
C ALA A 16 6.58 -3.98 1.01
N THR A 17 5.84 -4.45 0.01
CA THR A 17 4.46 -4.91 0.17
C THR A 17 4.31 -6.28 -0.45
N ASN A 18 3.65 -7.18 0.25
CA ASN A 18 3.21 -8.45 -0.31
C ASN A 18 1.72 -8.37 -0.60
N LEU A 19 1.31 -8.83 -1.78
CA LEU A 19 -0.09 -8.99 -2.16
C LEU A 19 -0.30 -10.46 -2.54
N SER A 20 -1.29 -11.09 -1.93
CA SER A 20 -1.61 -12.50 -2.14
C SER A 20 -3.10 -12.67 -2.39
N THR A 21 -3.46 -13.69 -3.16
CA THR A 21 -4.85 -14.13 -3.31
C THR A 21 -5.27 -14.92 -2.08
N THR A 22 -6.53 -14.80 -1.69
CA THR A 22 -7.11 -15.66 -0.65
C THR A 22 -7.81 -16.87 -1.28
N SER A 23 -8.36 -17.75 -0.44
CA SER A 23 -9.22 -18.85 -0.90
C SER A 23 -10.56 -18.38 -1.47
N THR A 24 -10.97 -17.14 -1.20
CA THR A 24 -12.23 -16.57 -1.71
C THR A 24 -11.95 -15.83 -3.02
N PRO A 25 -12.62 -16.19 -4.14
CA PRO A 25 -12.48 -15.46 -5.39
C PRO A 25 -12.85 -13.98 -5.23
N GLY A 26 -11.98 -13.09 -5.72
CA GLY A 26 -12.17 -11.64 -5.62
C GLY A 26 -11.68 -11.02 -4.31
N GLU A 27 -11.21 -11.81 -3.34
CA GLU A 27 -10.62 -11.31 -2.10
C GLU A 27 -9.10 -11.44 -2.14
N PHE A 28 -8.43 -10.31 -1.89
CA PHE A 28 -6.97 -10.20 -1.88
C PHE A 28 -6.49 -9.74 -0.52
N LYS A 29 -5.37 -10.30 -0.07
CA LYS A 29 -4.72 -9.94 1.18
C LYS A 29 -3.41 -9.25 0.90
N GLY A 30 -3.33 -7.98 1.29
CA GLY A 30 -2.11 -7.18 1.31
C GLY A 30 -1.48 -7.17 2.71
N SER A 31 -0.15 -7.28 2.78
CA SER A 31 0.62 -7.03 3.99
C SER A 31 1.81 -6.10 3.69
N VAL A 32 2.13 -5.24 4.64
CA VAL A 32 3.23 -4.28 4.56
C VAL A 32 3.96 -4.25 5.89
N ASP A 33 5.28 -4.21 5.84
CA ASP A 33 6.12 -4.00 7.01
C ASP A 33 6.47 -2.52 7.11
N ILE A 34 5.81 -1.81 8.03
CA ILE A 34 6.06 -0.39 8.29
C ILE A 34 7.09 -0.28 9.40
N SER A 35 8.30 0.19 9.06
CA SER A 35 9.41 0.37 10.01
C SER A 35 9.42 1.74 10.69
N MET A 36 8.54 2.65 10.28
CA MET A 36 8.51 4.03 10.75
C MET A 36 7.07 4.53 10.90
N ALA A 37 6.77 5.09 12.08
CA ALA A 37 5.50 5.74 12.34
C ALA A 37 5.31 6.97 11.42
N GLY A 38 4.07 7.21 11.01
CA GLY A 38 3.72 8.29 10.08
C GLY A 38 2.53 7.96 9.20
N ASP A 39 2.21 8.88 8.31
CA ASP A 39 1.14 8.71 7.32
C ASP A 39 1.69 8.08 6.04
N TRP A 40 1.11 6.95 5.68
CA TRP A 40 1.45 6.15 4.51
C TRP A 40 0.29 6.12 3.53
N ILE A 41 0.61 6.10 2.24
CA ILE A 41 -0.35 5.94 1.15
C ILE A 41 -0.12 4.58 0.51
N ALA A 42 -1.08 3.67 0.70
CA ALA A 42 -1.16 2.43 -0.04
C ALA A 42 -1.68 2.70 -1.45
N GLN A 43 -0.96 2.27 -2.48
CA GLN A 43 -1.44 2.32 -3.86
C GLN A 43 -1.65 0.90 -4.37
N ILE A 44 -2.87 0.64 -4.84
CA ILE A 44 -3.32 -0.67 -5.32
C ILE A 44 -3.74 -0.49 -6.77
N THR A 45 -3.16 -1.27 -7.66
CA THR A 45 -3.56 -1.42 -9.06
C THR A 45 -4.13 -2.80 -9.25
N TYR A 46 -5.25 -2.92 -9.96
CA TYR A 46 -5.86 -4.20 -10.28
C TYR A 46 -6.13 -4.27 -11.79
N GLU A 47 -5.94 -5.47 -12.33
CA GLU A 47 -6.20 -5.82 -13.73
C GLU A 47 -7.05 -7.10 -13.74
N GLY A 48 -8.12 -7.08 -14.51
CA GLY A 48 -9.11 -8.15 -14.64
C GLY A 48 -10.13 -7.77 -15.71
N ASP A 49 -11.40 -8.14 -15.54
CA ASP A 49 -12.47 -7.65 -16.44
C ASP A 49 -12.59 -6.12 -16.43
N GLN A 50 -12.10 -5.47 -15.37
CA GLN A 50 -11.85 -4.05 -15.32
C GLN A 50 -10.43 -3.77 -14.81
N THR A 51 -9.81 -2.73 -15.34
CA THR A 51 -8.52 -2.21 -14.88
C THR A 51 -8.74 -0.94 -14.10
N GLY A 52 -8.07 -0.80 -12.95
CA GLY A 52 -8.18 0.39 -12.14
C GLY A 52 -7.04 0.59 -11.15
N LYS A 53 -7.04 1.77 -10.53
CA LYS A 53 -6.12 2.15 -9.46
C LYS A 53 -6.92 2.76 -8.33
N THR A 54 -6.57 2.40 -7.10
CA THR A 54 -7.11 3.01 -5.88
C THR A 54 -5.99 3.31 -4.89
N THR A 55 -6.25 4.22 -3.97
CA THR A 55 -5.33 4.62 -2.92
C THR A 55 -6.01 4.59 -1.57
N ILE A 56 -5.31 4.11 -0.54
CA ILE A 56 -5.80 4.05 0.84
C ILE A 56 -4.77 4.75 1.73
N SER A 57 -5.23 5.72 2.52
CA SER A 57 -4.39 6.38 3.52
C SER A 57 -4.38 5.56 4.81
N VAL A 58 -3.19 5.31 5.36
CA VAL A 58 -2.95 4.52 6.56
C VAL A 58 -2.00 5.27 7.48
N THR A 59 -2.40 5.52 8.71
CA THR A 59 -1.53 6.10 9.73
C THR A 59 -0.95 4.98 10.60
N ALA A 60 0.38 4.91 10.67
CA ALA A 60 1.11 4.00 11.54
C ALA A 60 1.59 4.75 12.80
N HIS A 61 1.37 4.16 13.97
CA HIS A 61 1.73 4.71 15.28
C HIS A 61 2.82 3.88 15.95
#